data_AF-A0A925XEF4-F1
#
_entry.id   AF-A0A925XEF4-F1
#
_cell.length_a   1.000
_cell.length_b   1.000
_cell.length_c   1.000
_cell.angle_alpha   90.00
_cell.angle_beta   90.00
_cell.angle_gamma   90.00
#
_symmetry.space_group_name_H-M   'P 1'
#
loop_
_entity.id
_entity.type
_entity.pdbx_description
1 polymer ?
#
loop_
_entity_poly.entity_id
_entity_poly.type
_entity_poly.pdbx_seq_one_letter_code
_entity_poly.pdbx_strand_id
1 'polypeptide(L)' 'KNQKQKNGLEYAKANRLFLMAPLHHHFQRKGFQENKIVVRFWIIGILLAVLSLATLKLR' A
#
# COMPACT_ATOMS: atom_id res chain seq x y z
N LYS A 1 25.17 -5.69 22.98
CA LYS A 1 23.92 -5.09 22.47
C LYS A 1 23.72 -5.24 20.94
N ASN A 2 24.77 -5.51 20.15
CA ASN A 2 24.75 -5.46 18.68
C ASN A 2 24.44 -6.79 17.93
N GLN A 3 24.29 -7.93 18.61
CA GLN A 3 23.94 -9.21 17.96
C GLN A 3 22.43 -9.48 17.91
N LYS A 4 21.65 -9.05 18.93
CA LYS A 4 20.18 -9.24 18.93
C LYS A 4 19.47 -8.43 17.83
N GLN A 5 20.02 -7.29 17.40
CA GLN A 5 19.47 -6.50 16.28
C GLN A 5 19.77 -7.11 14.90
N LYS A 6 20.86 -7.87 14.74
CA LYS A 6 21.20 -8.52 13.46
C LYS A 6 20.13 -9.54 13.06
N ASN A 7 19.63 -10.31 14.02
CA ASN A 7 18.56 -11.28 13.77
C ASN A 7 17.22 -10.60 13.44
N GLY A 8 16.96 -9.43 14.04
CA GLY A 8 15.74 -8.65 13.76
C GLY A 8 15.71 -8.07 12.35
N LEU A 9 16.85 -7.55 11.86
CA LEU A 9 16.95 -6.98 10.52
C LEU A 9 16.86 -8.05 9.42
N GLU A 10 17.54 -9.18 9.61
CA GLU A 10 17.45 -10.32 8.68
C GLU A 10 16.02 -10.89 8.61
N TYR A 11 15.35 -11.04 9.78
CA TYR A 11 13.95 -11.45 9.83
C TYR A 11 13.03 -10.44 9.14
N ALA A 12 13.22 -9.13 9.36
CA ALA A 12 12.43 -8.09 8.72
C ALA A 12 12.62 -8.05 7.20
N LYS A 13 13.83 -8.36 6.71
CA LYS A 13 14.14 -8.42 5.28
C LYS A 13 13.56 -9.66 4.59
N ALA A 14 13.53 -10.80 5.28
CA ALA A 14 12.94 -12.04 4.79
C ALA A 14 11.40 -12.01 4.78
N ASN A 15 10.78 -11.36 5.76
CA ASN A 15 9.32 -11.34 5.95
C ASN A 15 8.65 -10.05 5.44
N ARG A 16 9.11 -9.49 4.32
CA ARG A 16 8.51 -8.27 3.78
C ARG A 16 7.15 -8.58 3.14
N LEU A 17 6.09 -7.98 3.68
CA LEU A 17 4.72 -8.10 3.14
C LEU A 17 4.57 -7.46 1.74
N PHE A 18 5.31 -6.38 1.48
CA PHE A 18 5.30 -5.69 0.19
C PHE A 18 6.63 -5.87 -0.53
N LEU A 19 6.56 -6.24 -1.81
CA LEU A 19 7.70 -6.21 -2.72
C LEU A 19 8.40 -4.84 -2.71
N MET A 20 7.63 -3.76 -2.74
CA MET A 20 8.10 -2.39 -2.57
C MET A 20 6.95 -1.58 -1.99
N ALA A 21 7.24 -0.78 -0.98
CA ALA A 21 6.34 0.27 -0.53
C ALA A 21 6.84 1.58 -1.15
N PRO A 22 5.97 2.51 -1.57
CA PRO A 22 4.50 2.54 -1.47
C PRO A 22 3.72 1.58 -2.38
N LEU A 23 2.43 1.44 -2.10
CA LEU A 23 1.52 0.43 -2.65
C LEU A 23 1.38 0.49 -4.19
N HIS A 24 1.50 1.66 -4.82
CA HIS A 24 1.48 1.77 -6.28
C HIS A 24 2.74 1.16 -6.93
N HIS A 25 3.92 1.31 -6.30
CA HIS A 25 5.15 0.67 -6.77
C HIS A 25 5.12 -0.85 -6.57
N HIS A 26 4.38 -1.35 -5.57
CA HIS A 26 4.14 -2.78 -5.46
C HIS A 26 3.49 -3.34 -6.74
N PHE A 27 2.47 -2.66 -7.26
CA PHE A 27 1.80 -3.07 -8.49
C PHE A 27 2.66 -2.87 -9.74
N GLN A 28 3.49 -1.83 -9.77
CA GLN A 28 4.44 -1.60 -10.87
C GLN A 28 5.48 -2.75 -10.94
N ARG A 29 6.03 -3.16 -9.79
CA ARG A 29 6.93 -4.34 -9.71
C ARG A 29 6.25 -5.66 -10.03
N LYS A 30 4.92 -5.73 -9.98
CA LYS A 30 4.12 -6.90 -10.36
C LYS A 30 3.80 -6.94 -11.87
N GLY A 31 4.29 -5.98 -12.66
CA GLY A 31 4.15 -5.96 -14.12
C GLY A 31 2.93 -5.18 -14.63
N PHE A 32 2.27 -4.38 -13.78
CA PHE A 32 1.18 -3.51 -14.22
C PHE A 32 1.73 -2.22 -14.83
N GLN A 33 1.08 -1.75 -15.90
CA GLN A 33 1.36 -0.43 -16.46
C GLN A 33 0.92 0.68 -15.51
N GLU A 34 1.74 1.71 -15.38
CA GLU A 34 1.56 2.81 -14.43
C GLU A 34 0.20 3.47 -14.54
N ASN A 35 -0.23 3.82 -15.77
CA ASN A 35 -1.54 4.41 -16.03
C ASN A 35 -2.70 3.57 -15.48
N LYS A 36 -2.61 2.23 -15.60
CA LYS A 36 -3.65 1.32 -15.11
C LYS A 36 -3.74 1.33 -13.59
N ILE A 37 -2.62 1.50 -12.90
CA ILE A 37 -2.56 1.56 -11.43
C ILE A 37 -3.18 2.87 -10.96
N VAL A 38 -2.79 4.00 -11.56
CA VAL A 38 -3.28 5.34 -11.19
C VAL A 38 -4.80 5.42 -11.32
N VAL A 39 -5.37 4.97 -12.43
CA VAL A 39 -6.82 4.98 -12.66
C VAL A 39 -7.57 4.13 -11.63
N ARG A 40 -7.03 2.96 -11.25
CA ARG A 40 -7.64 2.10 -10.22
C ARG A 40 -7.62 2.75 -8.83
N PHE A 41 -6.52 3.43 -8.48
CA PHE A 41 -6.42 4.18 -7.23
C PHE A 41 -7.42 5.34 -7.18
N TRP A 42 -7.66 6.01 -8.31
CA TRP A 42 -8.67 7.08 -8.39
C TRP A 42 -10.09 6.56 -8.17
N ILE A 43 -10.46 5.43 -8.78
CA ILE A 43 -11.78 4.82 -8.57
C ILE A 43 -12.01 4.51 -7.08
N ILE A 44 -11.02 3.91 -6.43
CA ILE A 44 -11.07 3.61 -5.00
C ILE A 44 -11.17 4.91 -4.19
N GLY A 45 -10.36 5.93 -4.50
CA GLY A 45 -10.39 7.23 -3.83
C GLY A 45 -11.75 7.93 -3.91
N ILE A 46 -12.39 7.94 -5.09
CA ILE A 46 -13.71 8.52 -5.29
C ILE A 46 -14.76 7.73 -4.50
N LEU A 47 -14.71 6.39 -4.52
CA LEU A 47 -15.63 5.56 -3.74
C LEU A 47 -15.54 5.87 -2.24
N LEU A 48 -14.33 5.95 -1.70
CA LEU A 48 -14.07 6.32 -0.32
C LEU A 48 -14.53 7.75 0.00
N ALA A 49 -14.36 8.70 -0.92
CA ALA A 49 -14.84 10.07 -0.76
C ALA A 49 -16.38 10.12 -0.68
N VAL A 50 -17.08 9.40 -1.56
CA VAL A 50 -18.55 9.29 -1.52
C VAL A 50 -19.02 8.63 -0.22
N LEU A 51 -18.37 7.54 0.23
CA LEU A 51 -18.67 6.90 1.50
C LEU A 51 -18.45 7.84 2.70
N SER A 52 -17.39 8.66 2.67
CA SER A 52 -17.12 9.66 3.70
C SER A 52 -18.20 10.73 3.75
N LEU A 53 -18.63 11.24 2.59
CA LEU A 53 -19.73 12.21 2.50
C LEU A 53 -21.07 11.62 2.93
N ALA A 54 -21.36 10.37 2.56
CA ALA A 54 -22.56 9.66 2.97
C ALA A 54 -22.61 9.47 4.50
N THR A 55 -21.49 9.09 5.11
CA THR A 55 -21.36 8.94 6.57
C THR A 55 -21.52 10.27 7.30
N LEU A 56 -20.97 11.36 6.73
CA LEU A 56 -21.02 12.69 7.35
C LEU A 56 -22.44 13.27 7.46
N LYS A 57 -23.36 12.87 6.58
CA LYS A 57 -24.77 13.30 6.61
C LYS A 57 -25.70 12.43 7.48
N LEU A 58 -25.17 11.38 8.15
CA LEU A 58 -25.94 10.52 9.05
C LEU A 58 -26.02 11.07 10.50
N ARG A 59 -25.88 12.39 10.67
CA ARG A 59 -26.14 13.10 11.93
C ARG A 59 -27.17 14.19 11.72
#